data_AF-A0A6I7QI11-F1
#
_entry.id   AF-A0A6I7QI11-F1
#
_cell.length_a   1.000
_cell.length_b   1.000
_cell.length_c   1.000
_cell.angle_alpha   90.00
_cell.angle_beta   90.00
_cell.angle_gamma   90.00
#
_symmetry.space_group_name_H-M   'P 1'
#
loop_
_entity.id
_entity.type
_entity.pdbx_description
1 polymer ?
#
loop_
_entity_poly.entity_id
_entity_poly.type
_entity_poly.pdbx_seq_one_letter_code
_entity_poly.pdbx_strand_id
1 'polypeptide(L)' 'MGKAIVKCTIATYGIDEYVVEVPCGKDDVDEIIISKAWKKLKDDEGGSLPYGGRSAEILKRID' A
#
# COMPACT_ATOMS: atom_id res chain seq x y z
N MET A 1 -2.89 2.72 -18.47
CA MET A 1 -2.21 2.08 -17.33
C MET A 1 -3.04 2.43 -16.12
N GLY A 2 -3.69 1.43 -15.53
CA GLY A 2 -4.57 1.63 -14.39
C GLY A 2 -3.80 2.04 -13.13
N LYS A 3 -4.54 2.47 -12.13
CA LYS A 3 -4.04 2.79 -10.80
C LYS A 3 -4.89 2.08 -9.75
N ALA A 4 -4.26 1.71 -8.65
CA ALA A 4 -4.95 1.22 -7.47
C ALA A 4 -4.67 2.17 -6.30
N ILE A 5 -5.73 2.43 -5.53
CA ILE A 5 -5.67 3.12 -4.26
C ILE A 5 -5.64 2.05 -3.18
N VAL A 6 -4.57 2.00 -2.42
CA VAL A 6 -4.34 1.01 -1.37
C VAL A 6 -4.21 1.72 -0.03
N LYS A 7 -4.94 1.24 0.96
CA LYS A 7 -4.80 1.64 2.35
C LYS A 7 -3.82 0.71 3.04
N CYS A 8 -2.71 1.23 3.52
CA CYS A 8 -1.73 0.53 4.33
C CYS A 8 -1.92 0.95 5.79
N THR A 9 -2.14 -0.01 6.67
CA THR A 9 -2.28 0.22 8.11
C THR A 9 -1.10 -0.39 8.84
N ILE A 10 -0.50 0.37 9.75
CA ILE A 10 0.59 -0.07 10.60
C ILE A 10 0.14 0.10 12.06
N ALA A 11 -0.11 -1.02 12.72
CA ALA A 11 -0.44 -1.07 14.14
C ALA A 11 0.84 -1.29 14.97
N THR A 12 1.30 -0.26 15.67
CA THR A 12 2.40 -0.35 16.64
C THR A 12 1.86 -0.07 18.06
N TYR A 13 2.23 1.06 18.66
CA TYR A 13 1.65 1.60 19.89
C TYR A 13 0.39 2.44 19.61
N GLY A 14 0.18 2.80 18.33
CA GLY A 14 -1.02 3.40 17.77
C GLY A 14 -1.36 2.75 16.42
N ILE A 15 -2.40 3.25 15.77
CA ILE A 15 -2.80 2.81 14.42
C ILE A 15 -2.50 3.95 13.47
N ASP A 16 -1.50 3.76 12.61
CA ASP A 16 -1.17 4.67 11.53
C ASP A 16 -1.79 4.15 10.22
N GLU A 17 -2.46 5.03 9.50
CA GLU A 17 -3.17 4.70 8.26
C GLU A 17 -2.63 5.57 7.12
N TYR A 18 -2.20 4.91 6.04
CA TYR A 18 -1.60 5.54 4.89
C TYR A 18 -2.41 5.16 3.64
N VAL A 19 -2.68 6.14 2.78
CA VAL A 19 -3.33 5.91 1.49
C VAL A 19 -2.30 6.14 0.41
N VAL A 20 -1.97 5.08 -0.33
CA VAL A 20 -0.96 5.09 -1.39
C VAL A 20 -1.57 4.72 -2.72
N GLU A 21 -1.24 5.53 -3.73
CA GLU A 21 -1.61 5.29 -5.11
C GLU A 21 -0.48 4.60 -5.86
N VAL A 22 -0.76 3.44 -6.44
CA VAL A 22 0.21 2.66 -7.21
C VAL A 22 -0.28 2.32 -8.61
N PRO A 23 0.61 2.30 -9.61
CA PRO A 23 0.24 1.83 -10.95
C PRO A 23 -0.06 0.32 -10.92
N CYS A 24 -1.21 -0.05 -11.48
CA CYS A 24 -1.61 -1.44 -11.64
C CYS A 24 -2.01 -1.76 -13.09
N GLY A 25 -1.59 -2.92 -13.57
CA GLY A 25 -2.13 -3.52 -14.78
C GLY A 25 -3.52 -4.12 -14.53
N LYS A 26 -4.26 -4.36 -15.61
CA LYS A 26 -5.57 -5.01 -15.56
C LYS A 26 -5.49 -6.43 -14.99
N ASP A 27 -4.39 -7.13 -15.28
CA ASP A 27 -4.11 -8.49 -14.85
C ASP A 27 -3.25 -8.56 -13.57
N ASP A 28 -2.93 -7.42 -12.94
CA ASP A 28 -2.20 -7.44 -11.67
C ASP A 28 -3.10 -8.02 -10.57
N VAL A 29 -2.58 -9.07 -9.91
CA VAL A 29 -3.23 -9.64 -8.72
C VAL A 29 -3.04 -8.74 -7.50
N ASP A 30 -3.96 -8.87 -6.55
CA ASP A 30 -4.06 -8.03 -5.35
C ASP A 30 -2.75 -8.00 -4.57
N GLU A 31 -2.07 -9.15 -4.45
CA GLU A 31 -0.79 -9.27 -3.75
C GLU A 31 0.32 -8.42 -4.39
N ILE A 32 0.37 -8.34 -5.73
CA ILE A 32 1.33 -7.51 -6.45
C ILE A 32 1.03 -6.03 -6.19
N ILE A 33 -0.24 -5.65 -6.22
CA ILE A 33 -0.69 -4.27 -5.97
C ILE A 33 -0.34 -3.85 -4.53
N ILE A 34 -0.62 -4.70 -3.55
CA ILE A 34 -0.29 -4.49 -2.14
C ILE A 34 1.23 -4.40 -1.94
N SER A 35 2.01 -5.27 -2.58
CA SER A 35 3.47 -5.23 -2.51
C SER A 35 4.05 -3.92 -3.07
N LYS A 36 3.51 -3.44 -4.20
CA LYS A 36 3.84 -2.13 -4.76
C LYS A 36 3.49 -0.99 -3.80
N ALA A 37 2.34 -1.07 -3.14
CA ALA A 37 1.88 -0.07 -2.17
C ALA A 37 2.84 0.04 -0.99
N TRP A 38 3.24 -1.10 -0.39
CA TRP A 38 4.23 -1.10 0.68
C TRP A 38 5.60 -0.61 0.24
N LYS A 39 6.04 -0.99 -0.96
CA LYS A 39 7.31 -0.51 -1.52
C LYS A 39 7.30 1.00 -1.69
N LYS A 40 6.22 1.56 -2.23
CA LYS A 40 6.06 3.00 -2.39
C LYS A 40 6.00 3.72 -1.04
N LEU A 41 5.20 3.22 -0.11
CA LEU A 41 5.09 3.80 1.23
C LEU A 41 6.46 3.83 1.94
N LYS A 42 7.24 2.75 1.80
CA LYS A 42 8.60 2.69 2.33
C LYS A 42 9.52 3.74 1.71
N ASP A 43 9.38 4.02 0.42
CA ASP A 43 10.17 5.04 -0.28
C ASP A 43 9.78 6.45 0.19
N ASP A 44 8.47 6.71 0.28
CA ASP A 44 7.90 7.99 0.74
C ASP A 44 8.31 8.31 2.20
N GLU A 45 8.36 7.31 3.08
CA GLU A 45 8.76 7.44 4.50
C GLU A 45 10.30 7.41 4.71
N GLY A 46 11.10 7.46 3.64
CA GLY A 46 12.56 7.53 3.75
C GLY A 46 13.25 6.20 4.10
N GLY A 47 12.63 5.08 3.78
CA GLY A 47 13.22 3.74 3.80
C GLY A 47 12.93 2.91 5.06
N SER A 48 12.27 3.47 6.07
CA SER A 48 11.99 2.76 7.33
C SER A 48 10.51 2.87 7.68
N LEU A 49 9.83 1.72 7.66
CA LEU A 49 8.46 1.61 8.18
C LEU A 49 8.49 1.00 9.58
N PRO A 50 7.64 1.47 10.51
CA PRO A 50 7.57 0.92 11.85
C PRO A 50 7.38 -0.60 11.84
N TYR A 51 8.03 -1.28 12.78
CA TYR A 51 7.83 -2.72 13.00
C TYR A 51 6.55 -2.90 13.81
N GLY A 52 5.54 -3.54 13.22
CA GLY A 52 4.21 -3.66 13.82
C GLY A 52 3.29 -4.58 13.00
N GLY A 53 2.04 -4.70 13.43
CA GLY A 53 1.00 -5.38 12.67
C GLY A 53 0.72 -4.60 11.39
N ARG A 54 1.14 -5.13 10.24
CA ARG A 54 0.92 -4.50 8.93
C ARG A 54 -0.23 -5.18 8.22
N SER A 55 -1.20 -4.39 7.79
CA SER A 55 -2.30 -4.84 6.92
C SER A 55 -2.47 -3.87 5.77
N ALA A 56 -2.93 -4.37 4.62
CA ALA A 56 -3.20 -3.54 3.47
C ALA A 56 -4.48 -3.97 2.78
N GLU A 57 -5.24 -2.99 2.32
CA GLU A 57 -6.53 -3.17 1.67
C GLU A 57 -6.60 -2.33 0.40
N ILE A 58 -7.05 -2.94 -0.70
CA ILE A 58 -7.26 -2.21 -1.96
C ILE A 58 -8.63 -1.53 -1.87
N LEU A 59 -8.64 -0.22 -1.71
CA LEU A 59 -9.86 0.57 -1.63
C LEU A 59 -10.55 0.69 -2.99
N LYS A 60 -9.75 0.87 -4.05
CA LYS A 60 -10.27 1.07 -5.40
C LYS A 60 -9.24 0.72 -6.46
N ARG A 61 -9.71 0.11 -7.55
CA ARG A 61 -8.97 0.02 -8.82
C ARG A 61 -9.59 0.97 -9.83
N ILE A 62 -8.74 1.66 -10.56
CA ILE A 62 -9.08 2.64 -11.60
C ILE A 62 -8.40 2.12 -12.87
N ASP A 63 -9.17 1.59 -13.81
CA ASP A 63 -8.67 1.10 -15.11
C ASP A 63 -8.45 2.26 -16.09
#